data_AF-A0A0A6P8L6-F1
#
_entry.id   AF-A0A0A6P8L6-F1
#
_cell.length_a   1.000
_cell.length_b   1.000
_cell.length_c   1.000
_cell.angle_alpha   90.00
_cell.angle_beta   90.00
_cell.angle_gamma   90.00
#
_symmetry.space_group_name_H-M   'P 1'
#
loop_
_entity.id
_entity.type
_entity.pdbx_description
1 polymer ?
#
loop_
_entity_poly.entity_id
_entity_poly.type
_entity_poly.pdbx_seq_one_letter_code
_entity_poly.pdbx_strand_id
1 'polypeptide(L)'
;MKMPKKNFTASHLIKYIEFDNGKKLYLIKHSEDAIVRRNISEDDIIDTFLNSDMVVPNKDYENARNYIKHFGNKKLKIGVKDDAEPYILITAFMQ
;
A
#
# COMPACT_ATOMS: atom_id res chain seq x y z
N MET A 1 5.99 -22.78 -3.36
CA MET A 1 7.14 -21.95 -3.81
C MET A 1 6.90 -20.53 -3.32
N LYS A 2 7.84 -19.91 -2.61
CA LYS A 2 7.73 -18.49 -2.23
C LYS A 2 8.20 -17.65 -3.42
N MET A 3 7.38 -16.72 -3.89
CA MET A 3 7.78 -15.78 -4.94
C MET A 3 8.96 -14.91 -4.46
N PRO A 4 9.89 -14.53 -5.35
CA PRO A 4 10.98 -13.63 -5.00
C PRO A 4 10.44 -12.22 -4.74
N LYS A 5 10.82 -11.65 -3.59
CA LYS A 5 10.45 -10.28 -3.20
C LYS A 5 10.97 -9.29 -4.23
N LYS A 6 10.06 -8.56 -4.88
CA LYS A 6 10.41 -7.54 -5.87
C LYS A 6 10.64 -6.21 -5.17
N ASN A 7 11.88 -5.72 -5.19
CA ASN A 7 12.23 -4.39 -4.69
C ASN A 7 11.98 -3.35 -5.79
N PHE A 8 11.29 -2.25 -5.46
CA PHE A 8 11.05 -1.17 -6.43
C PHE A 8 12.30 -0.30 -6.63
N THR A 9 12.59 0.06 -7.88
CA THR A 9 13.45 1.21 -8.22
C THR A 9 12.58 2.34 -8.76
N ALA A 10 13.07 3.60 -8.75
CA ALA A 10 12.29 4.75 -9.23
C ALA A 10 11.78 4.62 -10.68
N SER A 11 12.45 3.82 -11.52
CA SER A 11 12.03 3.50 -12.89
C SER A 11 10.95 2.43 -12.99
N HIS A 12 10.68 1.70 -11.91
CA HIS A 12 9.72 0.58 -11.82
C HIS A 12 8.44 0.94 -11.06
N LEU A 13 8.19 2.20 -10.76
CA LEU A 13 6.91 2.63 -10.19
C LEU A 13 5.84 2.52 -11.27
N ILE A 14 5.28 1.32 -11.36
CA ILE A 14 4.07 1.03 -12.13
C ILE A 14 2.98 1.90 -11.49
N LYS A 15 2.25 2.66 -12.32
CA LYS A 15 1.16 3.56 -11.88
C LYS A 15 0.12 2.87 -10.98
N TYR A 16 0.10 1.53 -10.96
CA TYR A 16 -0.77 0.69 -10.18
C TYR A 16 -0.12 -0.65 -9.80
N ILE A 17 -0.58 -1.27 -8.73
CA ILE A 17 -0.37 -2.70 -8.41
C ILE A 17 -1.59 -3.48 -8.88
N GLU A 18 -1.39 -4.57 -9.61
CA GLU A 18 -2.48 -5.41 -10.12
C GLU A 18 -2.59 -6.68 -9.25
N PHE A 19 -3.79 -6.94 -8.75
CA PHE A 19 -4.09 -8.17 -8.00
C PHE A 19 -4.45 -9.30 -8.96
N ASP A 20 -4.38 -10.56 -8.48
CA ASP A 20 -4.72 -11.76 -9.26
C ASP A 20 -6.14 -11.72 -9.86
N ASN A 21 -7.06 -10.95 -9.28
CA ASN A 21 -8.43 -10.76 -9.77
C ASN A 21 -8.58 -9.60 -10.78
N GLY A 22 -7.48 -9.03 -11.27
CA GLY A 22 -7.46 -7.92 -12.24
C GLY A 22 -7.78 -6.54 -11.65
N LYS A 23 -8.04 -6.44 -10.33
CA LYS A 23 -8.20 -5.14 -9.68
C LYS A 23 -6.85 -4.42 -9.63
N LYS A 24 -6.88 -3.10 -9.78
CA LYS A 24 -5.70 -2.24 -9.79
C LYS A 24 -5.74 -1.29 -8.62
N LEU A 25 -4.60 -1.11 -7.98
CA LEU A 25 -4.39 -0.24 -6.83
C LEU A 25 -3.40 0.85 -7.22
N TYR A 26 -3.89 2.06 -7.46
CA TYR A 26 -3.11 3.14 -8.05
C TYR A 26 -2.22 3.84 -7.04
N LEU A 27 -0.98 4.13 -7.42
CA LEU A 27 -0.03 4.85 -6.59
C LEU A 27 -0.10 6.35 -6.90
N ILE A 28 -0.25 7.18 -5.87
CA ILE A 28 -0.04 8.63 -5.99
C ILE A 28 1.44 8.96 -5.77
N LYS A 29 1.97 9.95 -6.50
CA LYS A 29 3.39 10.34 -6.49
C LYS A 29 4.00 10.46 -5.09
N HIS A 30 3.26 11.01 -4.12
CA HIS A 30 3.75 11.14 -2.74
C HIS A 30 3.97 9.78 -2.05
N SER A 31 3.13 8.79 -2.34
CA SER A 31 3.27 7.42 -1.85
C SER A 31 4.44 6.71 -2.52
N GLU A 32 4.73 7.00 -3.79
CA GLU A 32 5.85 6.42 -4.53
C GLU A 32 7.20 6.76 -3.89
N ASP A 33 7.44 8.03 -3.58
CA ASP A 33 8.67 8.48 -2.90
C ASP A 33 8.82 7.81 -1.52
N ALA A 34 7.70 7.63 -0.81
CA ALA A 34 7.66 6.98 0.48
C ALA A 34 7.98 5.47 0.39
N ILE A 35 7.51 4.78 -0.65
CA ILE A 35 7.82 3.37 -0.93
C ILE A 35 9.32 3.20 -1.13
N VAL A 36 9.89 3.98 -2.05
CA VAL A 36 11.31 3.88 -2.43
C VAL A 36 12.20 4.21 -1.23
N ARG A 37 11.96 5.34 -0.55
CA ARG A 37 12.77 5.77 0.60
C ARG A 37 12.75 4.77 1.75
N ARG A 38 11.66 4.03 1.93
CA ARG A 38 11.47 3.12 3.06
C ARG A 38 11.66 1.65 2.68
N ASN A 39 12.03 1.37 1.44
CA ASN A 39 12.22 0.02 0.90
C ASN A 39 11.02 -0.89 1.17
N ILE A 40 9.81 -0.38 0.91
CA ILE A 40 8.56 -1.14 1.02
C ILE A 40 8.43 -2.00 -0.24
N SER A 41 8.22 -3.30 -0.10
CA SER A 41 8.05 -4.20 -1.25
C SER A 41 6.60 -4.27 -1.74
N GLU A 42 6.40 -4.71 -2.98
CA GLU A 42 5.06 -4.94 -3.54
C GLU A 42 4.27 -5.94 -2.70
N ASP A 43 4.94 -7.01 -2.27
CA ASP A 43 4.39 -8.04 -1.40
C ASP A 43 3.88 -7.45 -0.07
N ASP A 44 4.62 -6.51 0.54
CA ASP A 44 4.19 -5.89 1.79
C ASP A 44 2.93 -5.04 1.59
N ILE A 45 2.80 -4.41 0.42
CA ILE A 45 1.62 -3.60 0.06
C ILE A 45 0.40 -4.51 -0.16
N ILE A 46 0.58 -5.58 -0.95
CA ILE A 46 -0.47 -6.58 -1.22
C ILE A 46 -0.91 -7.23 0.09
N ASP A 47 0.03 -7.67 0.92
CA ASP A 47 -0.25 -8.32 2.20
C ASP A 47 -0.93 -7.37 3.21
N THR A 48 -0.56 -6.08 3.20
CA THR A 48 -1.25 -5.07 4.03
C THR A 48 -2.68 -4.84 3.56
N PHE A 49 -2.95 -4.85 2.25
CA PHE A 49 -4.29 -4.63 1.73
C PHE A 49 -5.19 -5.86 1.90
N LEU A 50 -4.69 -7.07 1.62
CA LEU A 50 -5.48 -8.30 1.67
C LEU A 50 -5.59 -8.90 3.07
N ASN A 51 -4.54 -8.76 3.90
CA ASN A 51 -4.43 -9.38 5.22
C ASN A 51 -4.09 -8.34 6.29
N SER A 52 -4.73 -7.16 6.26
CA SER A 52 -4.55 -6.11 7.27
C SER A 52 -4.90 -6.61 8.68
N ASP A 53 -4.17 -6.14 9.70
CA ASP A 53 -4.55 -6.36 11.10
C ASP A 53 -5.81 -5.56 11.47
N MET A 54 -5.99 -4.41 10.82
CA MET A 54 -7.07 -3.48 11.13
C MET A 54 -7.50 -2.68 9.90
N VAL A 55 -8.81 -2.50 9.76
CA VAL A 55 -9.41 -1.61 8.77
C VAL A 55 -10.22 -0.54 9.51
N VAL A 56 -9.88 0.73 9.31
CA VAL A 56 -10.58 1.87 9.94
C VAL A 56 -11.00 2.91 8.91
N PRO A 57 -12.05 3.71 9.17
CA PRO A 57 -12.36 4.86 8.35
C PRO A 57 -11.15 5.80 8.22
N ASN A 58 -10.94 6.35 7.03
CA ASN A 58 -9.99 7.41 6.82
C ASN A 58 -10.64 8.75 7.15
N LYS A 59 -10.07 9.47 8.13
CA LYS A 59 -10.62 10.75 8.59
C LYS A 59 -10.29 11.91 7.66
N ASP A 60 -9.27 11.75 6.81
CA ASP A 60 -8.80 12.80 5.91
C ASP A 60 -9.60 12.85 4.60
N TYR A 61 -10.35 11.78 4.28
CA TYR A 61 -11.09 11.66 3.02
C TYR A 61 -12.42 10.92 3.25
N GLU A 62 -13.52 11.49 2.73
CA GLU A 62 -14.81 10.80 2.70
C GLU A 62 -14.74 9.52 1.86
N ASN A 63 -15.52 8.50 2.27
CA ASN A 63 -15.58 7.18 1.65
C ASN A 63 -14.21 6.50 1.47
N ALA A 64 -13.24 6.81 2.34
CA ALA A 64 -11.96 6.14 2.36
C ALA A 64 -11.76 5.29 3.62
N ARG A 65 -10.93 4.26 3.48
CA ARG A 65 -10.54 3.32 4.53
C ARG A 65 -9.03 3.23 4.61
N ASN A 66 -8.52 2.99 5.80
CA ASN A 66 -7.12 2.72 6.06
C ASN A 66 -6.96 1.25 6.42
N TYR A 67 -6.19 0.52 5.61
CA TYR A 67 -5.72 -0.83 5.88
C TYR A 67 -4.38 -0.73 6.60
N ILE A 68 -4.29 -1.31 7.79
CA ILE A 68 -3.13 -1.16 8.67
C ILE A 68 -2.58 -2.53 8.99
N LYS A 69 -1.26 -2.69 8.81
CA LYS A 69 -0.53 -3.92 9.13
C LYS A 69 0.75 -3.63 9.89
N HIS A 70 1.04 -4.44 10.90
CA HIS A 70 2.25 -4.39 11.71
C HIS A 70 3.24 -5.46 11.24
N PHE A 71 4.47 -5.06 11.03
CA PHE A 71 5.60 -5.91 10.67
C PHE A 71 6.67 -5.77 11.76
N GLY A 72 6.47 -6.47 12.88
CA GLY A 72 7.31 -6.30 14.06
C GLY A 72 7.17 -4.89 14.63
N ASN A 73 8.27 -4.11 14.64
CA ASN A 73 8.29 -2.72 15.09
C ASN A 73 7.86 -1.70 14.01
N LYS A 74 7.53 -2.16 12.80
CA LYS A 74 7.08 -1.30 11.70
C LYS A 74 5.57 -1.37 11.57
N LYS A 75 4.97 -0.27 11.11
CA LYS A 75 3.56 -0.23 10.72
C LYS A 75 3.42 0.32 9.31
N LEU A 76 2.70 -0.39 8.46
CA LEU A 76 2.30 0.07 7.13
C LEU A 76 0.81 0.42 7.17
N LYS A 77 0.48 1.63 6.71
CA LYS A 77 -0.89 2.11 6.51
C LYS A 77 -1.08 2.36 5.01
N ILE A 78 -2.14 1.78 4.46
CA ILE A 78 -2.61 1.98 3.08
C ILE A 78 -4.00 2.61 3.16
N GLY A 79 -4.09 3.90 2.85
CA GLY A 79 -5.39 4.56 2.64
C GLY A 79 -5.93 4.25 1.25
N VAL A 80 -7.21 3.90 1.12
CA VAL A 80 -7.93 3.57 -0.12
C VAL A 80 -9.27 4.29 -0.13
N LYS A 81 -9.64 4.92 -1.25
CA LYS A 81 -10.95 5.56 -1.44
C LYS A 81 -11.86 4.67 -2.27
N ASP A 82 -13.10 4.52 -1.83
CA ASP A 82 -14.09 3.60 -2.41
C ASP A 82 -14.82 4.21 -3.64
N ASP A 83 -14.44 5.42 -4.10
CA ASP A 83 -15.20 6.22 -5.07
C ASP A 83 -15.17 5.77 -6.55
N ALA A 84 -14.24 4.91 -6.97
CA ALA A 84 -14.22 4.20 -8.27
C ALA A 84 -12.85 3.54 -8.53
N GLU A 85 -11.77 4.16 -8.08
CA GLU A 85 -10.40 3.65 -8.24
C GLU A 85 -9.65 3.70 -6.90
N PRO A 86 -9.23 2.55 -6.36
CA PRO A 86 -8.55 2.51 -5.09
C PRO A 86 -7.14 3.09 -5.26
N TYR A 87 -6.87 4.24 -4.66
CA TYR A 87 -5.52 4.82 -4.60
C TYR A 87 -4.84 4.49 -3.27
N ILE A 88 -3.51 4.33 -3.25
CA ILE A 88 -2.75 4.06 -2.01
C ILE A 88 -2.22 5.36 -1.41
N LEU A 89 -2.54 5.59 -0.14
CA LEU A 89 -1.81 6.53 0.70
C LEU A 89 -0.90 5.76 1.67
N ILE A 90 0.42 5.79 1.43
CA ILE A 90 1.39 5.08 2.28
C ILE A 90 1.89 5.99 3.39
N THR A 91 1.46 5.69 4.62
CA THR A 91 2.06 6.28 5.83
C THR A 91 2.72 5.17 6.64
N ALA A 92 4.00 4.90 6.34
CA ALA A 92 4.80 4.03 7.21
C ALA A 92 5.38 4.85 8.37
N PHE A 93 5.16 4.38 9.59
CA PHE A 93 5.76 4.91 10.81
C PHE A 93 6.72 3.85 11.37
N MET A 94 7.94 4.28 11.73
CA MET A 94 8.73 3.56 12.72
C MET A 94 8.33 4.13 14.09
N GLN A 95 8.01 3.27 15.04
CA GLN A 95 8.11 3.62 16.46
C GLN A 95 9.55 3.39 16.92
#